data_AF-Q6YCP2-F1
#
_entry.id   AF-Q6YCP2-F1
#
_cell.length_a   1.000
_cell.length_b   1.000
_cell.length_c   1.000
_cell.angle_alpha   90.00
_cell.angle_beta   90.00
_cell.angle_gamma   90.00
#
_symmetry.space_group_name_H-M   'P 1'
#
loop_
_entity.id
_entity.type
_entity.pdbx_description
1 polymer ?
#
loop_
_entity_poly.entity_id
_entity_poly.type
_entity_poly.pdbx_seq_one_letter_code
_entity_poly.pdbx_strand_id
1 'polypeptide(L)'
;GGKLGYKQTDIAGTGLTFDIAFKFASNTDWEGKPNGNVPAGANHSKYGLGGDILFGWERTREDGVQEYIKVELTGNSTLSSDYAQPPANILWDVGAKVSMKLWGLCALAATDVGRKKDGAQGTVGADALLTLGYRWFSAGGYFASKASNVFQGVFLTTPMQTHDCAAYIKLETKGSDPDTSFLEGLDLGVDVRTYMPVHWKAPARAPANIHFPVYGKVWGSYRHDMGEYGWVKVYANLYGGTNKKNDAAPATKWKAEYCGYYECGVVVSPLEK
;
A
#
# COMPACT_ATOMS: atom_id res chain seq x y z
N GLY A 1 -6.23 -7.33 -21.64
CA GLY A 1 -6.02 -8.46 -20.70
C GLY A 1 -7.36 -9.02 -20.28
N GLY A 2 -7.39 -10.21 -19.68
CA GLY A 2 -8.59 -10.88 -19.22
C GLY A 2 -8.37 -11.60 -17.88
N LYS A 3 -9.46 -11.79 -17.12
CA LYS A 3 -9.49 -12.54 -15.86
C LYS A 3 -10.51 -13.66 -16.00
N LEU A 4 -10.11 -14.89 -15.70
CA LEU A 4 -11.01 -16.04 -15.63
C LEU A 4 -10.89 -16.64 -14.23
N GLY A 5 -12.02 -16.88 -13.58
CA GLY A 5 -11.99 -17.37 -12.20
C GLY A 5 -13.31 -17.97 -11.75
N TYR A 6 -13.24 -18.60 -10.58
CA TYR A 6 -14.38 -19.10 -9.83
C TYR A 6 -14.51 -18.29 -8.56
N LYS A 7 -15.72 -17.80 -8.28
CA LYS A 7 -16.03 -17.11 -7.03
C LYS A 7 -17.30 -17.68 -6.44
N GLN A 8 -17.23 -18.07 -5.18
CA GLN A 8 -18.39 -18.42 -4.37
C GLN A 8 -18.28 -17.74 -3.02
N THR A 9 -19.34 -17.02 -2.67
CA THR A 9 -19.53 -16.39 -1.37
C THR A 9 -20.58 -17.17 -0.59
N ASP A 10 -20.43 -17.20 0.73
CA ASP A 10 -21.37 -17.83 1.66
C ASP A 10 -21.71 -19.29 1.30
N ILE A 11 -20.67 -20.13 1.21
CA ILE A 11 -20.78 -21.54 0.88
C ILE A 11 -21.69 -22.23 1.91
N ALA A 12 -22.85 -22.68 1.45
CA ALA A 12 -23.86 -23.36 2.26
C ALA A 12 -24.34 -22.58 3.50
N GLY A 13 -24.33 -21.24 3.46
CA GLY A 13 -24.79 -20.41 4.59
C GLY A 13 -23.82 -20.36 5.77
N THR A 14 -22.57 -20.79 5.58
CA THR A 14 -21.55 -20.87 6.64
C THR A 14 -20.74 -19.57 6.81
N GLY A 15 -20.91 -18.61 5.90
CA GLY A 15 -20.04 -17.44 5.77
C GLY A 15 -18.71 -17.71 5.08
N LEU A 16 -18.39 -18.97 4.72
CA LEU A 16 -17.18 -19.30 3.99
C LEU A 16 -17.20 -18.74 2.57
N THR A 17 -16.08 -18.19 2.13
CA THR A 17 -15.89 -17.59 0.80
C THR A 17 -14.64 -18.16 0.16
N PHE A 18 -14.73 -18.45 -1.12
CA PHE A 18 -13.63 -18.89 -1.95
C PHE A 18 -13.65 -18.15 -3.29
N ASP A 19 -12.54 -17.52 -3.66
CA ASP A 19 -12.35 -16.85 -4.95
C ASP A 19 -10.98 -17.27 -5.49
N ILE A 20 -10.95 -17.80 -6.70
CA ILE A 20 -9.72 -18.13 -7.41
C ILE A 20 -9.80 -17.56 -8.81
N ALA A 21 -8.74 -16.92 -9.27
CA ALA A 21 -8.70 -16.40 -10.61
C ALA A 21 -7.31 -16.45 -11.23
N PHE A 22 -7.30 -16.68 -12.54
CA PHE A 22 -6.14 -16.52 -13.42
C PHE A 22 -6.29 -15.24 -14.22
N LYS A 23 -5.19 -14.51 -14.35
CA LYS A 23 -5.09 -13.22 -15.04
C LYS A 23 -4.11 -13.33 -16.20
N PHE A 24 -4.49 -12.72 -17.31
CA PHE A 24 -3.68 -12.62 -18.51
C PHE A 24 -3.61 -11.16 -18.93
N ALA A 25 -2.41 -10.63 -19.13
CA ALA A 25 -2.18 -9.28 -19.59
C ALA A 25 -1.30 -9.28 -20.83
N SER A 26 -1.55 -8.34 -21.73
CA SER A 26 -0.67 -8.01 -22.85
C SER A 26 -0.62 -6.50 -22.93
N ASN A 27 0.55 -5.95 -23.27
CA ASN A 27 0.69 -4.52 -23.55
C ASN A 27 0.14 -4.12 -24.92
N THR A 28 -0.42 -5.07 -25.68
CA THR A 28 -1.07 -4.86 -26.99
C THR A 28 -0.18 -4.14 -28.01
N ASP A 29 1.14 -4.13 -27.80
CA ASP A 29 2.11 -3.53 -28.72
C ASP A 29 2.43 -4.56 -29.82
N TRP A 30 1.49 -4.73 -30.73
CA TRP A 30 1.59 -5.65 -31.88
C TRP A 30 2.30 -4.99 -33.06
N GLU A 31 2.28 -3.66 -33.11
CA GLU A 31 2.81 -2.86 -34.21
C GLU A 31 4.26 -2.39 -33.97
N GLY A 32 4.71 -2.35 -32.71
CA GLY A 32 6.06 -1.98 -32.32
C GLY A 32 6.35 -0.51 -32.64
N LYS A 33 6.20 0.39 -31.66
CA LYS A 33 6.53 1.81 -31.88
C LYS A 33 7.99 1.96 -32.32
N PRO A 34 8.30 2.73 -33.39
CA PRO A 34 9.67 3.02 -33.76
C PRO A 34 10.32 3.84 -32.64
N ASN A 35 11.46 3.38 -32.14
CA ASN A 35 12.30 4.10 -31.19
C ASN A 35 13.66 4.36 -31.85
N GLY A 36 13.78 5.49 -32.56
CA GLY A 36 15.00 5.83 -33.30
C GLY A 36 15.36 4.84 -34.41
N ASN A 37 16.64 4.46 -34.52
CA ASN A 37 17.23 3.61 -35.57
C ASN A 37 16.80 2.12 -35.53
N VAL A 38 15.77 1.77 -34.77
CA VAL A 38 15.30 0.38 -34.66
C VAL A 38 14.10 0.19 -35.61
N PRO A 39 14.15 -0.77 -36.56
CA PRO A 39 13.06 -1.01 -37.51
C PRO A 39 11.72 -1.30 -36.80
N ALA A 40 10.62 -0.83 -37.39
CA ALA A 40 9.28 -1.23 -36.98
C ALA A 40 9.15 -2.77 -37.02
N GLY A 41 8.56 -3.38 -35.98
CA GLY A 41 8.47 -4.84 -35.81
C GLY A 41 9.62 -5.50 -35.02
N ALA A 42 10.63 -4.74 -34.56
CA ALA A 42 11.69 -5.28 -33.69
C ALA A 42 11.31 -5.33 -32.20
N ASN A 43 10.23 -4.66 -31.80
CA ASN A 43 9.71 -4.67 -30.43
C ASN A 43 8.63 -5.76 -30.31
N HIS A 44 8.88 -6.76 -29.46
CA HIS A 44 7.92 -7.83 -29.21
C HIS A 44 6.91 -7.43 -28.13
N SER A 45 5.67 -7.90 -28.26
CA SER A 45 4.63 -7.67 -27.25
C SER A 45 5.02 -8.29 -25.91
N LYS A 46 4.76 -7.55 -24.82
CA LYS A 46 4.96 -8.03 -23.45
C LYS A 46 3.72 -8.76 -22.97
N TYR A 47 3.94 -9.90 -22.32
CA TYR A 47 2.88 -10.72 -21.75
C TYR A 47 3.06 -10.83 -20.23
N GLY A 48 1.93 -10.88 -19.54
CA GLY A 48 1.84 -11.10 -18.11
C GLY A 48 0.87 -12.23 -17.79
N LEU A 49 1.27 -13.09 -16.86
CA LEU A 49 0.44 -14.14 -16.29
C LEU A 49 0.38 -13.94 -14.78
N GLY A 50 -0.78 -14.15 -14.19
CA GLY A 50 -0.87 -14.14 -12.74
C GLY A 50 -2.10 -14.87 -12.25
N GLY A 51 -2.24 -14.92 -10.95
CA GLY A 51 -3.42 -15.46 -10.30
C GLY A 51 -3.56 -14.95 -8.88
N ASP A 52 -4.80 -14.98 -8.41
CA ASP A 52 -5.11 -14.75 -7.01
C ASP A 52 -5.94 -15.92 -6.47
N ILE A 53 -5.75 -16.21 -5.20
CA ILE A 53 -6.59 -17.10 -4.41
C ILE A 53 -6.98 -16.35 -3.14
N LEU A 54 -8.26 -16.30 -2.84
CA LEU A 54 -8.82 -15.79 -1.60
C LEU A 54 -9.62 -16.91 -0.94
N PHE A 55 -9.27 -17.20 0.29
CA PHE A 55 -10.09 -17.98 1.21
C PHE A 55 -10.53 -17.06 2.33
N GLY A 56 -11.81 -17.09 2.67
CA GLY A 56 -12.35 -16.24 3.71
C GLY A 56 -13.45 -16.89 4.49
N TRP A 57 -13.68 -16.36 5.67
CA TRP A 57 -14.91 -16.48 6.42
C TRP A 57 -15.40 -15.06 6.69
N GLU A 58 -16.68 -14.81 6.47
CA GLU A 58 -17.32 -13.54 6.75
C GLU A 58 -18.68 -13.75 7.41
N ARG A 59 -19.03 -12.89 8.36
CA ARG A 59 -20.36 -12.84 8.98
C ARG A 59 -20.71 -11.40 9.28
N THR A 60 -21.97 -11.04 9.07
CA THR A 60 -22.54 -9.81 9.60
C THR A 60 -23.23 -10.11 10.93
N ARG A 61 -22.85 -9.39 11.98
CA ARG A 61 -23.51 -9.44 13.29
C ARG A 61 -24.85 -8.70 13.26
N GLU A 62 -25.66 -8.92 14.29
CA GLU A 62 -26.98 -8.26 14.44
C GLU A 62 -26.87 -6.74 14.53
N ASP A 63 -25.76 -6.22 15.07
CA ASP A 63 -25.45 -4.79 15.17
C ASP A 63 -24.82 -4.21 13.88
N GLY A 64 -24.82 -4.97 12.78
CA GLY A 64 -24.31 -4.53 11.47
C GLY A 64 -22.79 -4.61 11.33
N VAL A 65 -22.06 -5.07 12.35
CA VAL A 65 -20.61 -5.25 12.27
C VAL A 65 -20.27 -6.41 11.33
N GLN A 66 -19.46 -6.14 10.31
CA GLN A 66 -18.87 -7.18 9.47
C GLN A 66 -17.62 -7.76 10.14
N GLU A 67 -17.68 -9.05 10.43
CA GLU A 67 -16.58 -9.86 10.95
C GLU A 67 -16.01 -10.73 9.85
N TYR A 68 -14.69 -10.90 9.84
CA TYR A 68 -14.04 -11.74 8.84
C TYR A 68 -12.68 -12.27 9.25
N ILE A 69 -12.28 -13.35 8.59
CA ILE A 69 -10.90 -13.82 8.48
C ILE A 69 -10.66 -14.08 7.00
N LYS A 70 -9.60 -13.52 6.42
CA LYS A 70 -9.27 -13.65 5.00
C LYS A 70 -7.81 -13.99 4.84
N VAL A 71 -7.55 -14.91 3.92
CA VAL A 71 -6.23 -15.26 3.41
C VAL A 71 -6.26 -15.01 1.91
N GLU A 72 -5.41 -14.10 1.46
CA GLU A 72 -5.24 -13.71 0.06
C GLU A 72 -3.83 -14.10 -0.37
N LEU A 73 -3.71 -14.84 -1.46
CA LEU A 73 -2.45 -15.21 -2.11
C LEU A 73 -2.49 -14.67 -3.52
N THR A 74 -1.45 -13.97 -3.94
CA THR A 74 -1.31 -13.45 -5.30
C THR A 74 0.04 -13.85 -5.85
N GLY A 75 0.09 -14.20 -7.12
CA GLY A 75 1.35 -14.41 -7.83
C GLY A 75 1.24 -13.90 -9.25
N ASN A 76 2.19 -13.09 -9.67
CA ASN A 76 2.24 -12.56 -11.03
C ASN A 76 3.64 -12.75 -11.62
N SER A 77 3.69 -12.79 -12.94
CA SER A 77 4.89 -12.83 -13.75
C SER A 77 4.69 -11.99 -15.00
N THR A 78 5.72 -11.28 -15.41
CA THR A 78 5.72 -10.50 -16.65
C THR A 78 7.05 -10.65 -17.36
N LEU A 79 7.01 -10.64 -18.69
CA LEU A 79 8.23 -10.59 -19.48
C LEU A 79 8.92 -9.23 -19.30
N SER A 80 10.22 -9.26 -19.03
CA SER A 80 11.07 -8.05 -18.98
C SER A 80 11.19 -7.37 -20.35
N SER A 81 11.77 -6.18 -20.40
CA SER A 81 12.08 -5.48 -21.66
C SER A 81 13.07 -6.25 -22.56
N ASP A 82 13.95 -7.07 -21.98
CA ASP A 82 15.00 -7.81 -22.69
C ASP A 82 14.73 -9.32 -22.75
N TYR A 83 13.47 -9.75 -22.57
CA TYR A 83 13.13 -11.17 -22.43
C TYR A 83 13.53 -12.04 -23.63
N ALA A 84 13.69 -11.44 -24.82
CA ALA A 84 14.09 -12.11 -26.04
C ALA A 84 15.59 -12.52 -26.04
N GLN A 85 16.40 -11.97 -25.13
CA GLN A 85 17.80 -12.34 -24.97
C GLN A 85 17.93 -13.58 -24.06
N PRO A 86 18.71 -14.60 -24.44
CA PRO A 86 18.97 -15.74 -23.57
C PRO A 86 19.99 -15.40 -22.47
N PRO A 87 19.77 -15.80 -21.20
CA PRO A 87 18.57 -16.45 -20.68
C PRO A 87 17.39 -15.48 -20.56
N ALA A 88 16.19 -15.93 -20.97
CA ALA A 88 15.00 -15.11 -20.97
C ALA A 88 14.75 -14.50 -19.58
N ASN A 89 14.67 -13.18 -19.53
CA ASN A 89 14.53 -12.45 -18.28
C ASN A 89 13.03 -12.28 -17.93
N ILE A 90 12.62 -12.89 -16.82
CA ILE A 90 11.23 -12.90 -16.33
C ILE A 90 11.19 -12.13 -15.00
N LEU A 91 10.28 -11.16 -14.93
CA LEU A 91 9.90 -10.47 -13.70
C LEU A 91 8.79 -11.25 -13.03
N TRP A 92 8.80 -11.34 -11.71
CA TRP A 92 7.78 -12.05 -10.96
C TRP A 92 7.60 -11.44 -9.57
N ASP A 93 6.41 -11.60 -9.01
CA ASP A 93 6.06 -11.22 -7.65
C ASP A 93 5.09 -12.24 -7.07
N VAL A 94 5.26 -12.56 -5.79
CA VAL A 94 4.34 -13.39 -5.03
C VAL A 94 4.07 -12.71 -3.71
N GLY A 95 2.80 -12.66 -3.33
CA GLY A 95 2.35 -12.00 -2.11
C GLY A 95 1.35 -12.85 -1.35
N ALA A 96 1.35 -12.68 -0.04
CA ALA A 96 0.36 -13.25 0.85
C ALA A 96 -0.13 -12.18 1.81
N LYS A 97 -1.43 -12.17 2.10
CA LYS A 97 -2.06 -11.30 3.09
C LYS A 97 -3.05 -12.09 3.91
N VAL A 98 -2.88 -12.05 5.22
CA VAL A 98 -3.85 -12.52 6.19
C VAL A 98 -4.45 -11.29 6.85
N SER A 99 -5.78 -11.20 6.88
CA SER A 99 -6.47 -10.12 7.59
C SER A 99 -7.65 -10.65 8.37
N MET A 100 -7.91 -10.04 9.53
CA MET A 100 -9.04 -10.39 10.38
C MET A 100 -9.69 -9.15 10.98
N LYS A 101 -10.99 -9.24 11.20
CA LYS A 101 -11.76 -8.35 12.06
C LYS A 101 -12.74 -9.18 12.88
N LEU A 102 -12.59 -9.21 14.20
CA LEU A 102 -13.41 -9.98 15.13
C LEU A 102 -13.63 -9.16 16.41
N TRP A 103 -14.87 -8.86 16.79
CA TRP A 103 -15.19 -8.15 18.05
C TRP A 103 -14.37 -6.88 18.29
N GLY A 104 -14.17 -6.06 17.26
CA GLY A 104 -13.35 -4.85 17.30
C GLY A 104 -11.83 -5.10 17.25
N LEU A 105 -11.33 -6.34 17.38
CA LEU A 105 -9.95 -6.67 17.09
C LEU A 105 -9.73 -6.70 15.57
N CYS A 106 -8.68 -6.04 15.11
CA CYS A 106 -8.23 -6.08 13.73
C CYS A 106 -6.78 -6.53 13.67
N ALA A 107 -6.44 -7.44 12.77
CA ALA A 107 -5.06 -7.77 12.47
C ALA A 107 -4.85 -7.90 10.97
N LEU A 108 -3.67 -7.51 10.51
CA LEU A 108 -3.24 -7.68 9.12
C LEU A 108 -1.76 -8.05 9.11
N ALA A 109 -1.43 -9.13 8.42
CA ALA A 109 -0.07 -9.49 8.08
C ALA A 109 0.00 -9.65 6.57
N ALA A 110 0.87 -8.90 5.91
CA ALA A 110 1.08 -9.00 4.46
C ALA A 110 2.56 -9.10 4.15
N THR A 111 2.90 -9.81 3.09
CA THR A 111 4.27 -9.94 2.58
C THR A 111 4.23 -10.03 1.06
N ASP A 112 5.22 -9.44 0.39
CA ASP A 112 5.44 -9.54 -1.05
C ASP A 112 6.93 -9.79 -1.29
N VAL A 113 7.23 -10.76 -2.15
CA VAL A 113 8.58 -11.08 -2.61
C VAL A 113 8.57 -11.15 -4.11
N GLY A 114 9.50 -10.44 -4.76
CA GLY A 114 9.53 -10.42 -6.21
C GLY A 114 10.80 -9.85 -6.82
N ARG A 115 11.01 -10.17 -8.09
CA ARG A 115 12.02 -9.58 -8.97
C ARG A 115 11.34 -8.53 -9.86
N LYS A 116 11.49 -7.26 -9.50
CA LYS A 116 10.67 -6.15 -10.02
C LYS A 116 11.35 -5.22 -11.06
N LYS A 117 12.60 -5.46 -11.48
CA LYS A 117 13.35 -4.52 -12.38
C LYS A 117 14.22 -5.21 -13.45
N ASP A 118 14.37 -4.50 -14.57
CA ASP A 118 15.24 -4.84 -15.71
C ASP A 118 16.67 -4.30 -15.48
N GLY A 119 17.70 -5.13 -15.70
CA GLY A 119 19.12 -4.76 -15.54
C GLY A 119 19.97 -5.82 -14.84
N ALA A 120 21.29 -5.76 -15.01
CA ALA A 120 22.29 -6.77 -14.62
C ALA A 120 22.49 -7.01 -13.11
N GLN A 121 21.56 -6.60 -12.26
CA GLN A 121 21.49 -7.00 -10.86
C GLN A 121 20.03 -7.32 -10.54
N GLY A 122 19.63 -8.55 -10.87
CA GLY A 122 18.33 -9.15 -10.52
C GLY A 122 18.19 -9.30 -9.01
N THR A 123 17.97 -8.19 -8.32
CA THR A 123 17.79 -8.20 -6.87
C THR A 123 16.35 -8.56 -6.55
N VAL A 124 16.19 -9.65 -5.81
CA VAL A 124 14.91 -10.02 -5.21
C VAL A 124 14.57 -9.00 -4.12
N GLY A 125 13.45 -8.32 -4.30
CA GLY A 125 12.82 -7.46 -3.32
C GLY A 125 11.92 -8.27 -2.40
N ALA A 126 11.86 -7.88 -1.14
CA ALA A 126 10.91 -8.41 -0.17
C ALA A 126 10.40 -7.26 0.70
N ASP A 127 9.11 -7.20 0.94
CA ASP A 127 8.54 -6.33 1.96
C ASP A 127 7.45 -7.04 2.77
N ALA A 128 7.19 -6.53 3.97
CA ALA A 128 6.21 -7.07 4.88
C ALA A 128 5.56 -5.96 5.71
N LEU A 129 4.27 -6.12 6.01
CA LEU A 129 3.47 -5.24 6.84
C LEU A 129 2.79 -6.07 7.93
N LEU A 130 2.94 -5.65 9.18
CA LEU A 130 2.15 -6.16 10.30
C LEU A 130 1.35 -5.00 10.90
N THR A 131 0.08 -5.23 11.17
CA THR A 131 -0.82 -4.28 11.83
C THR A 131 -1.67 -5.03 12.84
N LEU A 132 -1.81 -4.46 14.03
CA LEU A 132 -2.71 -4.91 15.07
C LEU A 132 -3.51 -3.70 15.55
N GLY A 133 -4.79 -3.89 15.82
CA GLY A 133 -5.64 -2.84 16.32
C GLY A 133 -6.82 -3.37 17.12
N TYR A 134 -7.35 -2.50 17.96
CA TYR A 134 -8.58 -2.72 18.69
C TYR A 134 -9.42 -1.46 18.64
N ARG A 135 -10.61 -1.58 18.04
CA ARG A 135 -11.57 -0.50 17.80
C ARG A 135 -10.88 0.71 17.17
N TRP A 136 -10.81 1.82 17.90
CA TRP A 136 -10.25 3.08 17.45
C TRP A 136 -8.74 3.05 17.27
N PHE A 137 -8.02 2.17 17.97
CA PHE A 137 -6.57 2.20 18.01
C PHE A 137 -5.96 1.12 17.11
N SER A 138 -4.91 1.47 16.36
CA SER A 138 -4.08 0.49 15.66
C SER A 138 -2.62 0.91 15.65
N ALA A 139 -1.73 -0.07 15.67
CA ALA A 139 -0.31 0.11 15.49
C ALA A 139 0.24 -0.94 14.52
N GLY A 140 1.35 -0.63 13.86
CA GLY A 140 1.93 -1.57 12.92
C GLY A 140 3.36 -1.23 12.54
N GLY A 141 4.01 -2.21 11.93
CA GLY A 141 5.36 -2.13 11.42
C GLY A 141 5.42 -2.55 9.97
N TYR A 142 6.23 -1.85 9.19
CA TYR A 142 6.58 -2.19 7.82
C TYR A 142 8.08 -2.47 7.75
N PHE A 143 8.45 -3.45 6.94
CA PHE A 143 9.83 -3.81 6.64
C PHE A 143 9.99 -3.96 5.13
N ALA A 144 11.07 -3.44 4.57
CA ALA A 144 11.43 -3.62 3.17
C ALA A 144 12.91 -3.91 3.01
N SER A 145 13.23 -4.82 2.09
CA SER A 145 14.58 -4.98 1.57
C SER A 145 14.95 -3.82 0.65
N LYS A 146 16.25 -3.63 0.42
CA LYS A 146 16.79 -2.61 -0.48
C LYS A 146 16.09 -2.55 -1.85
N ALA A 147 15.68 -3.70 -2.40
CA ALA A 147 15.09 -3.75 -3.73
C ALA A 147 13.58 -3.42 -3.76
N SER A 148 12.89 -3.50 -2.62
CA SER A 148 11.46 -3.14 -2.47
C SER A 148 11.24 -1.78 -1.81
N ASN A 149 12.30 -1.00 -1.62
CA ASN A 149 12.21 0.21 -0.82
C ASN A 149 11.43 1.32 -1.55
N VAL A 150 10.54 1.98 -0.82
CA VAL A 150 9.70 3.09 -1.32
C VAL A 150 10.14 4.45 -0.76
N PHE A 151 11.20 4.47 0.06
CA PHE A 151 11.62 5.66 0.82
C PHE A 151 12.82 6.37 0.21
N GLN A 152 13.58 5.71 -0.67
CA GLN A 152 14.68 6.31 -1.41
C GLN A 152 14.12 7.39 -2.34
N GLY A 153 14.47 8.66 -2.08
CA GLY A 153 13.98 9.83 -2.83
C GLY A 153 13.00 10.72 -2.08
N VAL A 154 12.29 10.19 -1.06
CA VAL A 154 11.37 10.99 -0.23
C VAL A 154 12.09 11.53 1.02
N PHE A 155 12.80 10.65 1.73
CA PHE A 155 13.47 10.97 2.99
C PHE A 155 15.00 10.80 2.93
N LEU A 156 15.51 9.96 2.01
CA LEU A 156 16.93 9.62 1.94
C LEU A 156 17.61 10.21 0.69
N THR A 157 18.77 10.83 0.90
CA THR A 157 19.65 11.36 -0.17
C THR A 157 20.77 10.39 -0.57
N THR A 158 21.02 9.36 0.24
CA THR A 158 21.99 8.30 -0.04
C THR A 158 21.27 7.00 -0.38
N PRO A 159 21.81 6.19 -1.29
CA PRO A 159 21.32 4.84 -1.52
C PRO A 159 21.35 4.05 -0.22
N MET A 160 20.20 3.47 0.11
CA MET A 160 20.02 2.57 1.23
C MET A 160 20.94 1.35 1.08
N GLN A 161 21.53 0.91 2.20
CA GLN A 161 22.54 -0.15 2.19
C GLN A 161 21.90 -1.56 2.22
N THR A 162 20.85 -1.77 3.03
CA THR A 162 20.32 -3.13 3.28
C THR A 162 18.80 -3.22 3.50
N HIS A 163 18.24 -2.64 4.57
CA HIS A 163 16.83 -2.79 4.98
C HIS A 163 16.24 -1.51 5.59
N ASP A 164 14.95 -1.25 5.30
CA ASP A 164 14.18 -0.10 5.76
C ASP A 164 13.03 -0.62 6.62
N CYS A 165 12.75 0.05 7.73
CA CYS A 165 11.53 -0.18 8.48
C CYS A 165 10.81 1.12 8.79
N ALA A 166 9.51 0.99 9.03
CA ALA A 166 8.67 2.06 9.53
C ALA A 166 7.74 1.50 10.58
N ALA A 167 7.42 2.30 11.59
CA ALA A 167 6.40 1.97 12.57
C ALA A 167 5.35 3.08 12.60
N TYR A 168 4.11 2.73 12.86
CA TYR A 168 3.03 3.70 13.00
C TYR A 168 2.10 3.39 14.17
N ILE A 169 1.48 4.45 14.66
CA ILE A 169 0.32 4.40 15.56
C ILE A 169 -0.79 5.25 14.95
N LYS A 170 -2.02 4.81 15.11
CA LYS A 170 -3.20 5.45 14.54
C LYS A 170 -4.38 5.35 15.50
N LEU A 171 -5.12 6.45 15.61
CA LEU A 171 -6.41 6.52 16.27
C LEU A 171 -7.43 6.98 15.23
N GLU A 172 -8.48 6.21 14.97
CA GLU A 172 -9.51 6.56 13.99
C GLU A 172 -10.93 6.18 14.46
N THR A 173 -11.89 7.02 14.12
CA THR A 173 -13.32 6.70 14.12
C THR A 173 -13.81 6.73 12.68
N LYS A 174 -14.68 5.78 12.32
CA LYS A 174 -15.33 5.73 11.02
C LYS A 174 -16.82 5.72 11.20
N GLY A 175 -17.50 6.67 10.57
CA GLY A 175 -18.95 6.86 10.72
C GLY A 175 -19.74 5.66 10.21
N SER A 176 -19.17 4.90 9.28
CA SER A 176 -19.76 3.70 8.68
C SER A 176 -19.40 2.39 9.38
N ASP A 177 -18.62 2.41 10.47
CA ASP A 177 -18.16 1.20 11.16
C ASP A 177 -18.68 1.18 12.60
N PRO A 178 -19.65 0.31 12.95
CA PRO A 178 -20.25 0.30 14.28
C PRO A 178 -19.26 0.02 15.42
N ASP A 179 -18.12 -0.64 15.17
CA ASP A 179 -17.09 -0.90 16.19
C ASP A 179 -16.29 0.36 16.58
N THR A 180 -16.31 1.40 15.73
CA THR A 180 -15.48 2.60 15.89
C THR A 180 -16.23 3.92 15.76
N SER A 181 -17.50 3.89 15.36
CA SER A 181 -18.27 5.12 15.14
C SER A 181 -18.59 5.82 16.47
N PHE A 182 -18.20 7.09 16.59
CA PHE A 182 -18.69 7.97 17.66
C PHE A 182 -19.97 8.70 17.25
N LEU A 183 -20.09 9.01 15.96
CA LEU A 183 -21.20 9.71 15.35
C LEU A 183 -21.36 9.22 13.92
N GLU A 184 -22.60 8.93 13.52
CA GLU A 184 -22.91 8.56 12.15
C GLU A 184 -22.43 9.64 11.16
N GLY A 185 -21.80 9.19 10.07
CA GLY A 185 -21.23 10.07 9.04
C GLY A 185 -19.92 10.76 9.42
N LEU A 186 -19.41 10.65 10.65
CA LEU A 186 -18.13 11.23 11.07
C LEU A 186 -16.97 10.26 10.87
N ASP A 187 -16.05 10.62 9.98
CA ASP A 187 -14.73 10.00 9.90
C ASP A 187 -13.68 10.95 10.45
N LEU A 188 -12.95 10.57 11.50
CA LEU A 188 -11.91 11.39 12.11
C LEU A 188 -10.74 10.51 12.52
N GLY A 189 -9.52 11.00 12.37
CA GLY A 189 -8.37 10.27 12.88
C GLY A 189 -7.06 11.04 12.86
N VAL A 190 -6.09 10.41 13.51
CA VAL A 190 -4.69 10.81 13.55
C VAL A 190 -3.81 9.58 13.32
N ASP A 191 -2.78 9.75 12.50
CA ASP A 191 -1.76 8.76 12.18
C ASP A 191 -0.40 9.41 12.36
N VAL A 192 0.51 8.74 13.06
CA VAL A 192 1.90 9.15 13.23
C VAL A 192 2.79 7.97 12.89
N ARG A 193 3.74 8.20 11.99
CA ARG A 193 4.69 7.22 11.48
C ARG A 193 6.11 7.68 11.70
N THR A 194 6.96 6.75 12.13
CA THR A 194 8.40 6.96 12.27
C THR A 194 9.14 6.06 11.30
N TYR A 195 10.10 6.63 10.57
CA TYR A 195 10.92 5.92 9.60
C TYR A 195 12.29 5.58 10.19
N MET A 196 12.69 4.32 10.10
CA MET A 196 13.88 3.78 10.73
C MET A 196 14.74 3.04 9.68
N PRO A 197 15.84 3.63 9.19
CA PRO A 197 16.80 2.88 8.40
C PRO A 197 17.60 1.93 9.32
N VAL A 198 17.56 0.62 9.05
CA VAL A 198 18.16 -0.41 9.95
C VAL A 198 19.70 -0.38 9.93
N HIS A 199 20.32 0.30 8.95
CA HIS A 199 21.78 0.42 8.84
C HIS A 199 22.21 1.86 8.55
N TRP A 200 22.31 2.68 9.59
CA TRP A 200 23.00 3.98 9.53
C TRP A 200 24.37 3.87 10.23
N LYS A 201 25.47 4.13 9.51
CA LYS A 201 26.78 4.29 10.16
C LYS A 201 26.87 5.71 10.72
N ALA A 202 26.81 5.85 12.05
CA ALA A 202 27.15 7.10 12.69
C ALA A 202 28.64 7.41 12.44
N PRO A 203 29.02 8.59 11.92
CA PRO A 203 30.43 8.96 11.80
C PRO A 203 31.06 9.02 13.19
N ALA A 204 32.25 8.43 13.33
CA ALA A 204 32.94 8.11 14.59
C ALA A 204 33.28 9.31 15.52
N ARG A 205 32.85 10.52 15.20
CA ARG A 205 33.19 11.76 15.93
C ARG A 205 32.03 12.71 16.20
N ALA A 206 30.78 12.35 15.87
CA ALA A 206 29.61 13.17 16.19
C ALA A 206 28.83 12.54 17.34
N PRO A 207 28.32 13.33 18.33
CA PRO A 207 27.30 12.83 19.25
C PRO A 207 26.14 12.30 18.41
N ALA A 208 25.87 11.01 18.51
CA ALA A 208 24.97 10.30 17.60
C ALA A 208 23.49 10.57 17.98
N ASN A 209 23.04 11.81 17.78
CA ASN A 209 21.61 12.11 17.82
C ASN A 209 20.97 11.56 16.55
N ILE A 210 20.35 10.38 16.66
CA ILE A 210 19.58 9.77 15.57
C ILE A 210 18.23 10.48 15.51
N HIS A 211 18.02 11.32 14.49
CA HIS A 211 16.74 11.95 14.22
C HIS A 211 15.98 11.14 13.17
N PHE A 212 15.14 10.21 13.61
CA PHE A 212 14.27 9.48 12.69
C PHE A 212 13.26 10.45 12.04
N PRO A 213 13.07 10.42 10.72
CA PRO A 213 11.98 11.16 10.09
C PRO A 213 10.64 10.70 10.65
N VAL A 214 9.81 11.67 11.01
CA VAL A 214 8.44 11.44 11.48
C VAL A 214 7.50 12.08 10.46
N TYR A 215 6.45 11.36 10.09
CA TYR A 215 5.37 11.87 9.25
C TYR A 215 4.04 11.56 9.91
N GLY A 216 3.09 12.48 9.85
CA GLY A 216 1.76 12.26 10.38
C GLY A 216 0.68 12.96 9.56
N LYS A 217 -0.54 12.49 9.78
CA LYS A 217 -1.76 13.03 9.19
C LYS A 217 -2.82 13.14 10.28
N VAL A 218 -3.52 14.27 10.33
CA VAL A 218 -4.79 14.43 11.02
C VAL A 218 -5.86 14.65 9.95
N TRP A 219 -6.99 13.97 10.06
CA TRP A 219 -8.10 14.14 9.13
C TRP A 219 -9.44 14.12 9.83
N GLY A 220 -10.38 14.86 9.28
CA GLY A 220 -11.77 14.85 9.68
C GLY A 220 -12.66 15.04 8.48
N SER A 221 -13.76 14.31 8.43
CA SER A 221 -14.82 14.54 7.47
C SER A 221 -16.16 14.16 8.05
N TYR A 222 -17.19 14.91 7.67
CA TYR A 222 -18.55 14.65 8.11
C TYR A 222 -19.46 14.57 6.89
N ARG A 223 -20.13 13.43 6.72
CA ARG A 223 -21.19 13.21 5.74
C ARG A 223 -22.53 13.48 6.41
N HIS A 224 -23.32 14.35 5.79
CA HIS A 224 -24.71 14.59 6.15
C HIS A 224 -25.60 14.16 4.99
N ASP A 225 -26.51 13.23 5.26
CA ASP A 225 -27.49 12.76 4.29
C ASP A 225 -28.68 13.72 4.25
N MET A 226 -29.08 14.11 3.04
CA MET A 226 -30.19 15.05 2.79
C MET A 226 -31.46 14.27 2.39
N GLY A 227 -31.73 13.17 3.08
CA GLY A 227 -32.80 12.21 2.74
C GLY A 227 -32.46 11.35 1.52
N GLU A 228 -33.47 10.96 0.73
CA GLU A 228 -33.32 10.07 -0.43
C GLU A 228 -32.63 10.72 -1.64
N TYR A 229 -32.40 12.04 -1.61
CA TYR A 229 -31.96 12.79 -2.79
C TYR A 229 -30.45 12.87 -2.94
N GLY A 230 -29.68 12.69 -1.86
CA GLY A 230 -28.23 12.81 -1.93
C GLY A 230 -27.59 13.16 -0.59
N TRP A 231 -26.30 13.48 -0.65
CA TRP A 231 -25.49 13.76 0.53
C TRP A 231 -24.45 14.85 0.28
N VAL A 232 -24.05 15.51 1.37
CA VAL A 232 -22.94 16.45 1.40
C VAL A 232 -21.89 15.97 2.38
N LYS A 233 -20.62 16.05 1.99
CA LYS A 233 -19.47 15.69 2.81
C LYS A 233 -18.50 16.85 2.86
N VAL A 234 -18.22 17.36 4.06
CA VAL A 234 -17.13 18.31 4.30
C VAL A 234 -15.91 17.55 4.78
N TYR A 235 -14.71 17.99 4.41
CA TYR A 235 -13.49 17.36 4.88
C TYR A 235 -12.33 18.35 5.07
N ALA A 236 -11.43 17.99 5.99
CA ALA A 236 -10.17 18.67 6.24
C ALA A 236 -9.09 17.63 6.56
N ASN A 237 -7.93 17.78 5.94
CA ASN A 237 -6.74 16.98 6.16
C ASN A 237 -5.58 17.93 6.47
N LEU A 238 -4.80 17.62 7.49
CA LEU A 238 -3.54 18.27 7.80
C LEU A 238 -2.44 17.22 7.82
N TYR A 239 -1.37 17.50 7.12
CA TYR A 239 -0.21 16.62 7.01
C TYR A 239 1.01 17.35 7.55
N GLY A 240 1.87 16.62 8.25
CA GLY A 240 3.07 17.18 8.84
C GLY A 240 4.22 16.18 8.79
N GLY A 241 5.44 16.66 8.64
CA GLY A 241 6.61 15.82 8.70
C GLY A 241 7.87 16.57 9.10
N THR A 242 8.86 15.81 9.56
CA THR A 242 10.22 16.29 9.81
C THR A 242 11.16 15.84 8.70
N ASN A 243 12.32 16.47 8.60
CA ASN A 243 13.48 15.91 7.89
C ASN A 243 13.25 15.70 6.38
N LYS A 244 12.62 16.67 5.69
CA LYS A 244 12.46 16.65 4.23
C LYS A 244 13.81 16.76 3.51
N LYS A 245 13.97 16.05 2.38
CA LYS A 245 15.13 16.14 1.49
C LYS A 245 15.37 17.58 1.04
N ASN A 246 16.55 18.13 1.35
CA ASN A 246 17.02 19.42 0.84
C ASN A 246 18.18 19.19 -0.15
N ASP A 247 17.88 19.28 -1.45
CA ASP A 247 18.83 19.04 -2.54
C ASP A 247 19.89 20.15 -2.70
N ALA A 248 19.76 21.27 -1.98
CA ALA A 248 20.63 22.44 -2.11
C ALA A 248 21.75 22.53 -1.05
N ALA A 249 21.86 21.60 -0.09
CA ALA A 249 22.81 21.70 1.02
C ALA A 249 23.90 20.60 1.00
N PRO A 250 25.21 20.94 0.95
CA PRO A 250 26.28 19.99 1.13
C PRO A 250 26.48 19.63 2.62
N ALA A 251 26.69 18.34 2.88
CA ALA A 251 27.27 17.77 4.10
C ALA A 251 26.51 17.74 5.44
N THR A 252 25.33 18.34 5.60
CA THR A 252 24.44 18.03 6.77
C THR A 252 23.02 17.74 6.30
N LYS A 253 22.77 16.47 5.96
CA LYS A 253 21.64 16.02 5.12
C LYS A 253 20.36 15.67 5.89
N TRP A 254 20.16 16.31 7.04
CA TRP A 254 18.90 16.40 7.77
C TRP A 254 18.84 17.83 8.29
N LYS A 255 18.08 18.71 7.63
CA LYS A 255 17.71 19.96 8.30
C LYS A 255 16.48 19.65 9.15
N ALA A 256 16.43 20.21 10.36
CA ALA A 256 15.26 20.24 11.22
C ALA A 256 14.11 21.08 10.59
N GLU A 257 13.83 20.83 9.31
CA GLU A 257 12.79 21.48 8.55
C GLU A 257 11.49 20.72 8.82
N TYR A 258 10.52 21.45 9.36
CA TYR A 258 9.15 21.03 9.46
C TYR A 258 8.47 21.33 8.13
N CYS A 259 7.82 20.33 7.54
CA CYS A 259 6.96 20.54 6.38
C CYS A 259 5.51 20.24 6.76
N GLY A 260 4.60 21.07 6.28
CA GLY A 260 3.17 20.88 6.47
C GLY A 260 2.42 21.27 5.21
N TYR A 261 1.34 20.55 4.94
CA TYR A 261 0.36 20.94 3.93
C TYR A 261 -1.02 20.54 4.43
N TYR A 262 -2.04 21.26 3.96
CA TYR A 262 -3.42 20.97 4.30
C TYR A 262 -4.24 20.85 3.04
N GLU A 263 -5.36 20.16 3.15
CA GLU A 263 -6.34 19.99 2.09
C GLU A 263 -7.72 20.03 2.74
N CYS A 264 -8.59 20.91 2.26
CA CYS A 264 -9.98 20.97 2.71
C CYS A 264 -10.90 21.10 1.52
N GLY A 265 -12.11 20.57 1.65
CA GLY A 265 -13.06 20.62 0.55
C GLY A 265 -14.45 20.14 0.94
N VAL A 266 -15.32 20.22 -0.06
CA VAL A 266 -16.70 19.75 0.02
C VAL A 266 -16.94 18.84 -1.17
N VAL A 267 -17.53 17.68 -0.92
CA VAL A 267 -17.99 16.73 -1.93
C VAL A 267 -19.50 16.62 -1.80
N VAL A 268 -20.20 16.68 -2.93
CA VAL A 268 -21.65 16.52 -2.98
C VAL A 268 -22.01 15.41 -3.95
N SER A 269 -22.97 14.59 -3.58
CA SER A 269 -23.69 13.73 -4.52
C SER A 269 -25.13 14.21 -4.57
N PRO A 270 -25.52 14.95 -5.62
CA PRO A 270 -26.85 15.54 -5.72
C PRO A 270 -27.95 14.55 -6.13
N LEU A 271 -27.57 13.30 -6.44
CA LEU A 271 -28.46 12.18 -6.77
C LEU A 271 -27.79 10.89 -6.26
N GLU A 272 -28.49 10.04 -5.50
CA GLU A 272 -28.06 8.65 -5.28
C GLU A 272 -28.46 7.78 -6.48
N LYS A 273 -27.69 6.71 -6.71
CA LYS A 273 -27.88 5.74 -7.80
C LYS A 273 -28.48 4.45 -7.27
#